data_AF-A0A972I610-F1
#
_entry.id   AF-A0A972I610-F1
#
_cell.length_a   1.000
_cell.length_b   1.000
_cell.length_c   1.000
_cell.angle_alpha   90.00
_cell.angle_beta   90.00
_cell.angle_gamma   90.00
#
_symmetry.space_group_name_H-M   'P 1'
#
loop_
_entity.id
_entity.type
_entity.pdbx_description
1 polymer ?
#
loop_
_entity_poly.entity_id
_entity_poly.type
_entity_poly.pdbx_seq_one_letter_code
_entity_poly.pdbx_strand_id
1 'polypeptide(L)'
;MNKQKAGALWKTFFFSLVFLLLLAGGTKFWLARRDPGAPPEEREIILLPELKWGSYDRFLGEAQKLSRRFQWRVEKPGGESSVLSDPAEELPAGEMREALQVELAERRALLTEELQLRRRLIAKEIDSRIQQRKNHDEYLLQQAIEERRRQQAVEMADFQREKEKEYATRLAALRFKLEIPDLSAAERSRLAAEVTALEQELAAVIQQKVEAHQQELEQFAEARREATAVELEAYRRELEAEGKERLDREEQSLKEEFNRWVQRNEEAVQALLAETSEEKVLF
;
A
#
# COMPACT_ATOMS: atom_id res chain seq x y z
N MET A 1 46.52 33.73 23.45
CA MET A 1 45.88 33.23 22.22
C MET A 1 44.39 33.04 22.52
N ASN A 2 43.52 33.83 21.87
CA ASN A 2 42.18 34.14 22.38
C ASN A 2 41.17 33.00 22.12
N LYS A 3 40.57 32.42 23.18
CA LYS A 3 39.62 31.30 23.11
C LYS A 3 38.38 31.58 22.24
N GLN A 4 38.01 32.85 22.06
CA GLN A 4 36.92 33.25 21.19
C GLN A 4 37.23 33.13 19.69
N LYS A 5 38.50 33.28 19.26
CA LYS A 5 38.88 33.11 17.85
C LYS A 5 38.95 31.63 17.44
N ALA A 6 39.25 30.74 18.39
CA ALA A 6 39.26 29.30 18.14
C ALA A 6 37.86 28.73 17.91
N GLY A 7 36.83 29.24 18.60
CA GLY A 7 35.44 28.80 18.42
C GLY A 7 34.82 29.23 17.08
N ALA A 8 35.16 30.41 16.57
CA ALA A 8 34.69 30.89 15.27
C ALA A 8 35.29 30.08 14.11
N LEU A 9 36.59 29.76 14.18
CA LEU A 9 37.28 28.95 13.18
C LEU A 9 36.77 27.50 13.15
N TRP A 10 36.38 26.95 14.30
CA TRP A 10 35.87 25.58 14.36
C TRP A 10 34.46 25.45 13.75
N LYS A 11 33.61 26.49 13.92
CA LYS A 11 32.29 26.55 13.28
C LYS A 11 32.40 26.66 11.76
N THR A 12 33.27 27.53 11.24
CA THR A 12 33.46 27.68 9.79
C THR A 12 34.03 26.40 9.15
N PHE A 13 34.90 25.67 9.86
CA PHE A 13 35.44 24.38 9.38
C PHE A 13 34.36 23.29 9.35
N PHE A 14 33.45 23.26 10.33
CA PHE A 14 32.36 22.28 10.37
C PHE A 14 31.34 22.52 9.26
N PHE A 15 30.98 23.78 9.00
CA PHE A 15 30.07 24.13 7.90
C PHE A 15 30.69 23.85 6.52
N SER A 16 31.99 24.11 6.32
CA SER A 16 32.63 23.78 5.04
C SER A 16 32.75 22.26 4.82
N LEU A 17 32.96 21.48 5.89
CA LEU A 17 33.07 20.02 5.82
C LEU A 17 31.72 19.35 5.49
N VAL A 18 30.63 19.81 6.11
CA VAL A 18 29.26 19.33 5.81
C VAL A 18 28.85 19.70 4.39
N PHE A 19 29.21 20.90 3.91
CA PHE A 19 28.96 21.34 2.54
C PHE A 19 29.73 20.50 1.50
N LEU A 20 30.99 20.15 1.78
CA LEU A 20 31.80 19.26 0.92
C LEU A 20 31.28 17.81 0.90
N LEU A 21 30.76 17.30 2.03
CA LEU A 21 30.14 15.97 2.10
C LEU A 21 28.81 15.90 1.33
N LEU A 22 28.02 16.98 1.35
CA LEU A 22 26.78 17.09 0.58
C LEU A 22 27.03 17.18 -0.94
N LEU A 23 28.11 17.84 -1.36
CA LEU A 23 28.52 17.90 -2.77
C LEU A 23 29.13 16.58 -3.29
N ALA A 24 29.88 15.87 -2.44
CA ALA A 24 30.52 14.60 -2.82
C ALA A 24 29.54 13.42 -2.89
N GLY A 25 28.44 13.44 -2.13
CA GLY A 25 27.39 12.41 -2.19
C GLY A 25 26.45 12.51 -3.40
N GLY A 26 26.34 13.69 -4.03
CA GLY A 26 25.37 13.97 -5.09
C GLY A 26 25.75 13.54 -6.50
N THR A 27 27.03 13.22 -6.77
CA THR A 27 27.51 13.02 -8.15
C THR A 27 27.46 11.58 -8.64
N LYS A 28 27.24 10.57 -7.78
CA LYS A 28 27.18 9.16 -8.19
C LYS A 28 25.79 8.62 -8.50
N PHE A 29 24.72 9.37 -8.21
CA PHE A 29 23.34 8.91 -8.44
C PHE A 29 22.73 9.39 -9.77
N TRP A 30 23.52 10.08 -10.59
CA TRP A 30 23.03 10.76 -11.81
C TRP A 30 22.93 9.85 -13.05
N LEU A 31 23.37 8.58 -12.99
CA LEU A 31 23.47 7.70 -14.17
C LEU A 31 22.38 6.61 -14.29
N ALA A 32 21.38 6.59 -13.42
CA ALA A 32 20.27 5.62 -13.48
C ALA A 32 18.91 6.31 -13.66
N ARG A 33 18.79 7.22 -14.62
CA ARG A 33 17.51 7.83 -15.00
C ARG A 33 16.96 7.10 -16.23
N ARG A 34 16.09 6.12 -16.00
CA ARG A 34 15.24 5.49 -17.02
C ARG A 34 13.79 5.80 -16.65
N ASP A 35 13.09 6.41 -17.61
CA ASP A 35 11.66 6.72 -17.71
C ASP A 35 10.84 7.08 -16.45
N PRO A 36 10.44 8.36 -16.27
CA PRO A 36 9.51 8.78 -15.21
C PRO A 36 8.02 8.66 -15.61
N GLY A 37 7.67 7.76 -16.55
CA GLY A 37 6.36 7.80 -17.22
C GLY A 37 5.60 6.49 -17.40
N ALA A 38 6.12 5.35 -16.91
CA ALA A 38 5.35 4.11 -16.96
C ALA A 38 4.50 3.98 -15.68
N PRO A 39 3.15 3.89 -15.78
CA PRO A 39 2.36 3.45 -14.63
C PRO A 39 2.86 2.06 -14.22
N PRO A 40 2.90 1.71 -12.92
CA PRO A 40 3.13 0.33 -12.53
C PRO A 40 1.91 -0.50 -12.95
N GLU A 41 1.90 -0.97 -14.20
CA GLU A 41 1.11 -2.13 -14.61
C GLU A 41 1.80 -3.40 -14.11
N GLU A 42 1.94 -3.53 -12.80
CA GLU A 42 2.10 -4.83 -12.17
C GLU A 42 0.86 -5.03 -11.31
N ARG A 43 -0.24 -5.32 -12.01
CA ARG A 43 -1.34 -6.06 -11.40
C ARG A 43 -0.74 -7.41 -11.00
N GLU A 44 -0.26 -7.53 -9.76
CA GLU A 44 -0.24 -8.84 -9.12
C GLU A 44 -1.70 -9.27 -9.01
N ILE A 45 -2.19 -9.85 -10.09
CA ILE A 45 -3.46 -10.58 -10.12
C ILE A 45 -3.17 -11.79 -9.26
N ILE A 46 -3.49 -11.71 -7.97
CA ILE A 46 -3.78 -12.90 -7.21
C ILE A 46 -4.94 -13.53 -7.97
N LEU A 47 -4.63 -14.52 -8.81
CA LEU A 47 -5.62 -15.27 -9.58
C LEU A 47 -6.51 -15.97 -8.57
N LEU A 48 -7.59 -15.28 -8.21
CA LEU A 48 -8.70 -15.82 -7.47
C LEU A 48 -9.20 -17.03 -8.28
N PRO A 49 -9.15 -18.26 -7.72
CA PRO A 49 -9.50 -19.43 -8.50
C PRO A 49 -10.92 -19.29 -9.05
N GLU A 50 -11.12 -19.55 -10.35
CA GLU A 50 -12.46 -19.52 -10.96
C GLU A 50 -13.35 -20.58 -10.30
N LEU A 51 -14.42 -20.13 -9.65
CA LEU A 51 -15.45 -20.99 -9.08
C LEU A 51 -16.41 -21.40 -10.19
N LYS A 52 -16.38 -22.69 -10.54
CA LYS A 52 -17.40 -23.33 -11.38
C LYS A 52 -17.82 -24.60 -10.67
N TRP A 53 -19.07 -24.71 -10.23
CA TRP A 53 -19.59 -25.92 -9.56
C TRP A 53 -19.53 -27.17 -10.45
N GLY A 54 -19.34 -27.00 -11.77
CA GLY A 54 -19.04 -28.11 -12.68
C GLY A 54 -17.71 -28.84 -12.39
N SER A 55 -16.83 -28.29 -11.55
CA SER A 55 -15.69 -29.04 -11.00
C SER A 55 -16.06 -29.94 -9.81
N TYR A 56 -17.17 -29.64 -9.12
CA TYR A 56 -17.73 -30.47 -8.05
C TYR A 56 -18.57 -31.64 -8.56
N ASP A 57 -19.07 -31.63 -9.80
CA ASP A 57 -19.59 -32.85 -10.46
C ASP A 57 -18.46 -33.89 -10.64
N ARG A 58 -17.21 -33.41 -10.76
CA ARG A 58 -16.00 -34.23 -10.70
C ARG A 58 -15.75 -34.72 -9.28
N PHE A 59 -16.04 -33.93 -8.25
CA PHE A 59 -15.93 -34.30 -6.83
C PHE A 59 -17.06 -35.24 -6.35
N LEU A 60 -18.28 -35.16 -6.89
CA LEU A 60 -19.38 -36.11 -6.68
C LEU A 60 -19.17 -37.39 -7.46
N GLY A 61 -18.69 -37.28 -8.70
CA GLY A 61 -18.19 -38.42 -9.48
C GLY A 61 -16.97 -39.06 -8.82
N GLU A 62 -16.15 -38.29 -8.11
CA GLU A 62 -15.02 -38.76 -7.29
C GLU A 62 -15.45 -39.22 -5.89
N ALA A 63 -16.54 -38.70 -5.31
CA ALA A 63 -17.13 -39.11 -4.04
C ALA A 63 -17.94 -40.41 -4.20
N GLN A 64 -18.65 -40.58 -5.31
CA GLN A 64 -19.21 -41.86 -5.76
C GLN A 64 -18.12 -42.86 -6.14
N LYS A 65 -16.96 -42.38 -6.63
CA LYS A 65 -15.76 -43.24 -6.81
C LYS A 65 -15.03 -43.50 -5.49
N LEU A 66 -15.11 -42.63 -4.49
CA LEU A 66 -14.48 -42.76 -3.17
C LEU A 66 -15.32 -43.64 -2.25
N SER A 67 -16.65 -43.59 -2.33
CA SER A 67 -17.54 -44.53 -1.65
C SER A 67 -17.43 -45.94 -2.24
N ARG A 68 -17.19 -46.06 -3.55
CA ARG A 68 -16.87 -47.35 -4.21
C ARG A 68 -15.46 -47.86 -3.91
N ARG A 69 -14.50 -46.95 -3.80
CA ARG A 69 -13.18 -47.21 -3.27
C ARG A 69 -13.23 -47.16 -1.76
N PHE A 70 -14.31 -47.49 -1.10
CA PHE A 70 -14.25 -47.76 0.31
C PHE A 70 -15.35 -48.85 0.58
N GLN A 71 -15.05 -50.15 0.73
CA GLN A 71 -15.60 -51.06 1.82
C GLN A 71 -15.08 -50.95 3.32
N TRP A 72 -15.14 -49.84 4.04
CA TRP A 72 -14.65 -48.60 3.51
C TRP A 72 -13.17 -48.85 3.07
N ARG A 73 -12.85 -49.75 2.10
CA ARG A 73 -11.63 -50.09 1.30
C ARG A 73 -11.44 -49.43 -0.07
N VAL A 74 -10.47 -48.52 -0.07
CA VAL A 74 -9.80 -47.97 -1.25
C VAL A 74 -8.87 -49.06 -1.72
N GLU A 75 -9.17 -49.62 -2.89
CA GLU A 75 -8.15 -50.18 -3.75
C GLU A 75 -8.22 -49.52 -5.14
N LYS A 76 -7.05 -49.08 -5.59
CA LYS A 76 -6.81 -48.32 -6.83
C LYS A 76 -7.08 -49.23 -8.05
N PRO A 77 -7.69 -48.74 -9.14
CA PRO A 77 -7.78 -49.55 -10.35
C PRO A 77 -6.44 -49.55 -11.11
N GLY A 78 -5.86 -50.75 -11.18
CA GLY A 78 -4.86 -51.24 -12.11
C GLY A 78 -4.90 -52.78 -12.23
N GLY A 79 -6.00 -53.43 -11.82
CA GLY A 79 -6.15 -54.88 -11.88
C GLY A 79 -7.62 -55.26 -12.08
N GLU A 80 -7.87 -56.10 -13.07
CA GLU A 80 -9.17 -56.60 -13.49
C GLU A 80 -9.64 -57.73 -12.56
N SER A 81 -10.93 -57.77 -12.21
CA SER A 81 -11.82 -58.88 -12.57
C SER A 81 -13.24 -58.70 -12.01
N SER A 82 -14.20 -59.03 -12.88
CA SER A 82 -15.63 -59.18 -12.65
C SER A 82 -15.98 -60.09 -11.48
N VAL A 83 -17.05 -59.75 -10.75
CA VAL A 83 -18.24 -60.63 -10.58
C VAL A 83 -19.46 -59.74 -10.29
N LEU A 84 -20.45 -59.79 -11.18
CA LEU A 84 -21.82 -59.32 -10.95
C LEU A 84 -22.53 -60.29 -9.99
N SER A 85 -23.00 -59.79 -8.85
CA SER A 85 -24.04 -60.36 -7.95
C SER A 85 -24.38 -59.22 -6.96
N ASP A 86 -25.57 -58.67 -6.78
CA ASP A 86 -26.96 -59.01 -7.08
C ASP A 86 -27.77 -57.69 -7.17
N PRO A 87 -29.02 -57.70 -7.68
CA PRO A 87 -29.86 -56.53 -7.87
C PRO A 87 -30.62 -56.15 -6.58
N ALA A 88 -31.02 -54.88 -6.49
CA ALA A 88 -32.04 -54.37 -5.56
C ALA A 88 -31.73 -54.44 -4.05
N GLU A 89 -31.04 -53.42 -3.55
CA GLU A 89 -31.46 -52.83 -2.28
C GLU A 89 -31.77 -51.36 -2.57
N GLU A 90 -32.97 -51.15 -3.11
CA GLU A 90 -33.55 -49.82 -3.23
C GLU A 90 -33.62 -49.24 -1.82
N LEU A 91 -32.76 -48.26 -1.53
CA LEU A 91 -32.85 -47.51 -0.28
C LEU A 91 -34.31 -47.07 -0.13
N PRO A 92 -34.98 -47.39 0.99
CA PRO A 92 -36.36 -47.03 1.16
C PRO A 92 -36.50 -45.51 0.99
N ALA A 93 -37.59 -45.07 0.38
CA ALA A 93 -37.86 -43.67 0.03
C ALA A 93 -37.55 -42.64 1.15
N GLY A 94 -37.63 -43.06 2.42
CA GLY A 94 -37.23 -42.27 3.58
C GLY A 94 -35.73 -42.02 3.69
N GLU A 95 -34.90 -43.05 3.50
CA GLU A 95 -33.44 -42.97 3.62
C GLU A 95 -32.81 -42.16 2.48
N MET A 96 -33.36 -42.21 1.26
CA MET A 96 -32.92 -41.35 0.14
C MET A 96 -33.19 -39.86 0.41
N ARG A 97 -34.32 -39.53 1.04
CA ARG A 97 -34.66 -38.15 1.41
C ARG A 97 -33.77 -37.63 2.53
N GLU A 98 -33.46 -38.47 3.52
CA GLU A 98 -32.53 -38.12 4.60
C GLU A 98 -31.10 -37.89 4.09
N ALA A 99 -30.61 -38.75 3.20
CA ALA A 99 -29.30 -38.59 2.57
C ALA A 99 -29.19 -37.26 1.78
N LEU A 100 -30.22 -36.91 1.00
CA LEU A 100 -30.28 -35.64 0.28
C LEU A 100 -30.28 -34.44 1.24
N GLN A 101 -30.97 -34.52 2.39
CA GLN A 101 -30.97 -33.44 3.39
C GLN A 101 -29.60 -33.24 4.03
N VAL A 102 -28.87 -34.32 4.31
CA VAL A 102 -27.51 -34.25 4.82
C VAL A 102 -26.59 -33.59 3.79
N GLU A 103 -26.63 -34.01 2.52
CA GLU A 103 -25.80 -33.39 1.47
C GLU A 103 -26.15 -31.90 1.25
N LEU A 104 -27.44 -31.54 1.30
CA LEU A 104 -27.88 -30.14 1.25
C LEU A 104 -27.28 -29.30 2.38
N ALA A 105 -27.25 -29.84 3.60
CA ALA A 105 -26.68 -29.16 4.75
C ALA A 105 -25.15 -28.97 4.60
N GLU A 106 -24.43 -30.00 4.16
CA GLU A 106 -22.99 -29.95 3.92
C GLU A 106 -22.64 -28.91 2.84
N ARG A 107 -23.35 -28.90 1.72
CA ARG A 107 -23.11 -27.94 0.63
C ARG A 107 -23.41 -26.50 1.03
N ARG A 108 -24.45 -26.27 1.84
CA ARG A 108 -24.74 -24.94 2.41
C ARG A 108 -23.62 -24.48 3.35
N ALA A 109 -23.07 -25.39 4.16
CA ALA A 109 -21.94 -25.09 5.01
C ALA A 109 -20.70 -24.71 4.19
N LEU A 110 -20.35 -25.50 3.18
CA LEU A 110 -19.23 -25.22 2.27
C LEU A 110 -19.38 -23.88 1.54
N LEU A 111 -20.56 -23.57 1.00
CA LEU A 111 -20.81 -22.27 0.35
C LEU A 111 -20.59 -21.10 1.31
N THR A 112 -20.98 -21.26 2.56
CA THR A 112 -20.77 -20.24 3.59
C THR A 112 -19.28 -20.04 3.88
N GLU A 113 -18.53 -21.13 4.03
CA GLU A 113 -17.08 -21.09 4.28
C GLU A 113 -16.31 -20.48 3.09
N GLU A 114 -16.67 -20.84 1.86
CA GLU A 114 -16.04 -20.28 0.66
C GLU A 114 -16.28 -18.78 0.53
N LEU A 115 -17.51 -18.30 0.75
CA LEU A 115 -17.82 -16.86 0.75
C LEU A 115 -17.05 -16.12 1.85
N GLN A 116 -16.88 -16.73 3.03
CA GLN A 116 -16.04 -16.16 4.09
C GLN A 116 -14.56 -16.10 3.70
N LEU A 117 -14.04 -17.14 3.06
CA LEU A 117 -12.67 -17.15 2.55
C LEU A 117 -12.46 -16.05 1.50
N ARG A 118 -13.40 -15.89 0.56
CA ARG A 118 -13.34 -14.84 -0.48
C ARG A 118 -13.33 -13.44 0.13
N ARG A 119 -14.21 -13.17 1.11
CA ARG A 119 -14.19 -11.91 1.88
C ARG A 119 -12.82 -11.63 2.49
N ARG A 120 -12.19 -12.64 3.10
CA ARG A 120 -10.84 -12.50 3.68
C ARG A 120 -9.76 -12.23 2.63
N LEU A 121 -9.84 -12.89 1.47
CA LEU A 121 -8.89 -12.68 0.37
C LEU A 121 -9.01 -11.27 -0.22
N ILE A 122 -10.24 -10.79 -0.45
CA ILE A 122 -10.51 -9.43 -0.90
C ILE A 122 -9.96 -8.42 0.11
N ALA A 123 -10.21 -8.60 1.41
CA ALA A 123 -9.67 -7.71 2.43
C ALA A 123 -8.12 -7.66 2.41
N LYS A 124 -7.46 -8.80 2.28
CA LYS A 124 -5.99 -8.87 2.15
C LYS A 124 -5.46 -8.20 0.87
N GLU A 125 -6.17 -8.36 -0.24
CA GLU A 125 -5.84 -7.69 -1.50
C GLU A 125 -5.91 -6.16 -1.35
N ILE A 126 -7.00 -5.67 -0.74
CA ILE A 126 -7.19 -4.24 -0.46
C ILE A 126 -6.06 -3.73 0.43
N ASP A 127 -5.77 -4.40 1.56
CA ASP A 127 -4.70 -3.99 2.47
C ASP A 127 -3.34 -3.92 1.78
N SER A 128 -3.02 -4.92 0.94
CA SER A 128 -1.79 -4.96 0.15
C SER A 128 -1.69 -3.75 -0.80
N ARG A 129 -2.75 -3.49 -1.57
CA ARG A 129 -2.79 -2.36 -2.52
C ARG A 129 -2.70 -1.00 -1.82
N ILE A 130 -3.37 -0.85 -0.67
CA ILE A 130 -3.27 0.36 0.14
C ILE A 130 -1.85 0.55 0.66
N GLN A 131 -1.19 -0.52 1.10
CA GLN A 131 0.19 -0.43 1.58
C GLN A 131 1.17 -0.08 0.45
N GLN A 132 1.01 -0.68 -0.73
CA GLN A 132 1.81 -0.34 -1.92
C GLN A 132 1.64 1.13 -2.29
N ARG A 133 0.40 1.63 -2.31
CA ARG A 133 0.12 3.03 -2.63
C ARG A 133 0.70 3.98 -1.58
N LYS A 134 0.55 3.68 -0.29
CA LYS A 134 1.19 4.43 0.80
C LYS A 134 2.70 4.53 0.63
N ASN A 135 3.37 3.41 0.33
CA ASN A 135 4.82 3.40 0.14
C ASN A 135 5.23 4.25 -1.07
N HIS A 136 4.46 4.19 -2.15
CA HIS A 136 4.69 5.01 -3.34
C HIS A 136 4.50 6.50 -3.06
N ASP A 137 3.41 6.88 -2.39
CA ASP A 137 3.13 8.28 -2.07
C ASP A 137 4.16 8.86 -1.08
N GLU A 138 4.63 8.07 -0.11
CA GLU A 138 5.72 8.46 0.82
C GLU A 138 7.03 8.71 0.06
N TYR A 139 7.35 7.87 -0.94
CA TYR A 139 8.51 8.08 -1.81
C TYR A 139 8.40 9.39 -2.59
N LEU A 140 7.24 9.66 -3.20
CA LEU A 140 7.00 10.90 -3.94
C LEU A 140 7.06 12.13 -3.03
N LEU A 141 6.55 12.02 -1.80
CA LEU A 141 6.64 13.08 -0.80
C LEU A 141 8.11 13.41 -0.46
N GLN A 142 8.93 12.38 -0.24
CA GLN A 142 10.36 12.57 0.04
C GLN A 142 11.07 13.28 -1.12
N GLN A 143 10.80 12.87 -2.37
CA GLN A 143 11.35 13.55 -3.54
C GLN A 143 10.92 15.02 -3.63
N ALA A 144 9.64 15.31 -3.38
CA ALA A 144 9.11 16.67 -3.41
C ALA A 144 9.74 17.55 -2.32
N ILE A 145 9.94 17.00 -1.10
CA ILE A 145 10.62 17.70 -0.01
C ILE A 145 12.08 17.99 -0.37
N GLU A 146 12.80 17.01 -0.93
CA GLU A 146 14.19 17.21 -1.34
C GLU A 146 14.33 18.29 -2.42
N GLU A 147 13.44 18.28 -3.41
CA GLU A 147 13.42 19.31 -4.45
C GLU A 147 13.13 20.69 -3.86
N ARG A 148 12.16 20.79 -2.94
CA ARG A 148 11.87 22.04 -2.23
C ARG A 148 13.06 22.54 -1.42
N ARG A 149 13.80 21.64 -0.75
CA ARG A 149 15.05 21.99 -0.03
C ARG A 149 16.11 22.55 -0.96
N ARG A 150 16.27 21.96 -2.16
CA ARG A 150 17.24 22.44 -3.14
C ARG A 150 16.87 23.85 -3.63
N GLN A 151 15.59 24.08 -3.92
CA GLN A 151 15.10 25.41 -4.31
C GLN A 151 15.35 26.44 -3.20
N GLN A 152 14.97 26.14 -1.95
CA GLN A 152 15.22 27.01 -0.80
C GLN A 152 16.71 27.25 -0.56
N ALA A 153 17.58 26.26 -0.80
CA ALA A 153 19.03 26.45 -0.67
C ALA A 153 19.59 27.45 -1.70
N VAL A 154 19.08 27.43 -2.93
CA VAL A 154 19.44 28.41 -3.97
C VAL A 154 18.92 29.80 -3.58
N GLU A 155 17.65 29.90 -3.20
CA GLU A 155 17.03 31.14 -2.74
C GLU A 155 17.79 31.74 -1.54
N MET A 156 18.22 30.90 -0.59
CA MET A 156 19.01 31.32 0.56
C MET A 156 20.40 31.82 0.18
N ALA A 157 21.08 31.16 -0.77
CA ALA A 157 22.40 31.60 -1.22
C ALA A 157 22.32 32.96 -1.92
N ASP A 158 21.29 33.18 -2.73
CA ASP A 158 21.08 34.46 -3.40
C ASP A 158 20.69 35.56 -2.41
N PHE A 159 19.80 35.26 -1.45
CA PHE A 159 19.44 36.19 -0.38
C PHE A 159 20.64 36.58 0.49
N GLN A 160 21.48 35.62 0.87
CA GLN A 160 22.70 35.88 1.64
C GLN A 160 23.65 36.78 0.85
N ARG A 161 23.89 36.49 -0.43
CA ARG A 161 24.75 37.32 -1.29
C ARG A 161 24.22 38.75 -1.41
N GLU A 162 22.91 38.92 -1.55
CA GLU A 162 22.28 40.23 -1.64
C GLU A 162 22.46 41.01 -0.34
N LYS A 163 22.18 40.39 0.81
CA LYS A 163 22.29 41.04 2.12
C LYS A 163 23.74 41.30 2.51
N GLU A 164 24.65 40.37 2.27
CA GLU A 164 26.08 40.59 2.49
C GLU A 164 26.61 41.77 1.68
N LYS A 165 26.18 41.92 0.41
CA LYS A 165 26.55 43.10 -0.40
C LYS A 165 26.01 44.40 0.20
N GLU A 166 24.72 44.43 0.55
CA GLU A 166 24.07 45.60 1.17
C GLU A 166 24.80 46.04 2.45
N TYR A 167 25.12 45.09 3.31
CA TYR A 167 25.78 45.34 4.59
C TYR A 167 27.29 45.58 4.45
N ALA A 168 27.97 44.96 3.49
CA ALA A 168 29.39 45.16 3.24
C ALA A 168 29.71 46.62 2.92
N THR A 169 28.88 47.30 2.12
CA THR A 169 29.07 48.73 1.83
C THR A 169 28.94 49.59 3.10
N ARG A 170 27.94 49.31 3.95
CA ARG A 170 27.72 50.03 5.22
C ARG A 170 28.86 49.78 6.21
N LEU A 171 29.27 48.52 6.35
CA LEU A 171 30.37 48.10 7.22
C LEU A 171 31.71 48.67 6.76
N ALA A 172 31.99 48.69 5.44
CA ALA A 172 33.21 49.29 4.91
C ALA A 172 33.29 50.78 5.22
N ALA A 173 32.18 51.52 5.09
CA ALA A 173 32.14 52.94 5.43
C ALA A 173 32.40 53.19 6.92
N LEU A 174 31.84 52.37 7.82
CA LEU A 174 32.10 52.48 9.26
C LEU A 174 33.52 52.07 9.64
N ARG A 175 34.05 51.01 9.04
CA ARG A 175 35.43 50.55 9.25
C ARG A 175 36.44 51.56 8.74
N PHE A 176 36.20 52.19 7.59
CA PHE A 176 37.03 53.29 7.10
C PHE A 176 37.02 54.48 8.08
N LYS A 177 35.86 54.85 8.63
CA LYS A 177 35.78 55.88 9.67
C LYS A 177 36.63 55.53 10.88
N LEU A 178 36.61 54.27 11.34
CA LEU A 178 37.43 53.81 12.48
C LEU A 178 38.95 53.96 12.26
N GLU A 179 39.41 53.97 11.00
CA GLU A 179 40.82 54.11 10.64
C GLU A 179 41.32 55.57 10.62
N ILE A 180 40.42 56.56 10.74
CA ILE A 180 40.79 57.98 10.73
C ILE A 180 41.72 58.29 11.93
N PRO A 181 42.92 58.86 11.68
CA PRO A 181 43.78 59.37 12.74
C PRO A 181 43.04 60.48 13.50
N ASP A 182 43.26 60.59 14.81
CA ASP A 182 42.70 61.64 15.69
C ASP A 182 41.23 61.48 16.16
N LEU A 183 40.61 60.31 15.94
CA LEU A 183 39.34 60.00 16.62
C LEU A 183 39.47 59.91 18.14
N SER A 184 38.54 60.51 18.86
CA SER A 184 38.46 60.37 20.32
C SER A 184 38.12 58.93 20.73
N ALA A 185 38.51 58.55 21.96
CA ALA A 185 38.21 57.22 22.49
C ALA A 185 36.69 56.92 22.53
N ALA A 186 35.88 57.95 22.82
CA ALA A 186 34.42 57.82 22.84
C ALA A 186 33.84 57.56 21.44
N GLU A 187 34.31 58.28 20.41
CA GLU A 187 33.86 58.08 19.03
C GLU A 187 34.29 56.72 18.48
N ARG A 188 35.51 56.27 18.79
CA ARG A 188 35.96 54.92 18.43
C ARG A 188 35.08 53.85 19.06
N SER A 189 34.76 53.98 20.35
CA SER A 189 33.89 53.02 21.03
C SER A 189 32.48 53.01 20.44
N ARG A 190 31.93 54.17 20.06
CA ARG A 190 30.62 54.27 19.41
C ARG A 190 30.62 53.61 18.03
N LEU A 191 31.60 53.93 17.17
CA LEU A 191 31.70 53.33 15.84
C LEU A 191 31.92 51.81 15.91
N ALA A 192 32.71 51.32 16.86
CA ALA A 192 32.87 49.89 17.09
C ALA A 192 31.55 49.22 17.51
N ALA A 193 30.76 49.86 18.38
CA ALA A 193 29.43 49.38 18.75
C ALA A 193 28.50 49.34 17.52
N GLU A 194 28.50 50.38 16.68
CA GLU A 194 27.70 50.42 15.44
C GLU A 194 28.09 49.31 14.45
N VAL A 195 29.39 49.01 14.30
CA VAL A 195 29.85 47.85 13.50
C VAL A 195 29.31 46.55 14.07
N THR A 196 29.44 46.32 15.39
CA THR A 196 28.92 45.08 16.01
C THR A 196 27.41 44.96 15.90
N ALA A 197 26.67 46.07 16.00
CA ALA A 197 25.22 46.09 15.87
C ALA A 197 24.79 45.69 14.44
N LEU A 198 25.44 46.24 13.41
CA LEU A 198 25.14 45.86 12.02
C LEU A 198 25.51 44.42 11.67
N GLU A 199 26.61 43.90 12.22
CA GLU A 199 26.96 42.48 12.05
C GLU A 199 25.92 41.56 12.71
N GLN A 200 25.41 41.94 13.89
CA GLN A 200 24.32 41.23 14.57
C GLN A 200 23.00 41.33 13.80
N GLU A 201 22.67 42.49 13.25
CA GLU A 201 21.47 42.70 12.44
C GLU A 201 21.50 41.83 11.18
N LEU A 202 22.62 41.81 10.45
CA LEU A 202 22.79 40.92 9.28
C LEU A 202 22.57 39.45 9.66
N ALA A 203 23.19 38.99 10.75
CA ALA A 203 23.03 37.63 11.22
C ALA A 203 21.57 37.33 11.59
N ALA A 204 20.87 38.26 12.26
CA ALA A 204 19.47 38.12 12.61
C ALA A 204 18.56 38.04 11.39
N VAL A 205 18.80 38.88 10.37
CA VAL A 205 18.03 38.88 9.11
C VAL A 205 18.20 37.55 8.36
N ILE A 206 19.43 37.03 8.27
CA ILE A 206 19.69 35.73 7.65
C ILE A 206 19.02 34.61 8.43
N GLN A 207 19.13 34.63 9.76
CA GLN A 207 18.54 33.62 10.63
C GLN A 207 17.01 33.60 10.53
N GLN A 208 16.36 34.76 10.51
CA GLN A 208 14.91 34.87 10.34
C GLN A 208 14.45 34.25 9.01
N LYS A 209 15.22 34.43 7.93
CA LYS A 209 14.91 33.85 6.62
C LYS A 209 15.07 32.32 6.62
N VAL A 210 16.10 31.81 7.30
CA VAL A 210 16.29 30.36 7.50
C VAL A 210 15.10 29.75 8.25
N GLU A 211 14.67 30.39 9.34
CA GLU A 211 13.52 29.94 10.13
C GLU A 211 12.22 29.96 9.32
N ALA A 212 12.00 31.01 8.53
CA ALA A 212 10.85 31.09 7.63
C ALA A 212 10.82 29.95 6.61
N HIS A 213 11.95 29.63 5.97
CA HIS A 213 12.00 28.52 5.03
C HIS A 213 11.81 27.15 5.68
N GLN A 214 12.30 26.97 6.91
CA GLN A 214 12.07 25.74 7.67
C GLN A 214 10.57 25.56 7.96
N GLN A 215 9.89 26.63 8.39
CA GLN A 215 8.44 26.62 8.61
C GLN A 215 7.65 26.36 7.31
N GLU A 216 8.02 27.00 6.21
CA GLU A 216 7.42 26.76 4.89
C GLU A 216 7.55 25.28 4.47
N LEU A 217 8.70 24.66 4.76
CA LEU A 217 8.96 23.27 4.41
C LEU A 217 8.14 22.29 5.26
N GLU A 218 7.98 22.58 6.55
CA GLU A 218 7.12 21.82 7.45
C GLU A 218 5.66 21.91 7.00
N GLN A 219 5.16 23.12 6.75
CA GLN A 219 3.80 23.34 6.24
C GLN A 219 3.57 22.66 4.88
N PHE A 220 4.55 22.70 3.98
CA PHE A 220 4.48 22.00 2.71
C PHE A 220 4.36 20.48 2.88
N ALA A 221 5.17 19.90 3.78
CA ALA A 221 5.14 18.47 4.06
C ALA A 221 3.82 18.04 4.72
N GLU A 222 3.30 18.82 5.67
CA GLU A 222 2.02 18.57 6.34
C GLU A 222 0.85 18.64 5.36
N ALA A 223 0.74 19.72 4.58
CA ALA A 223 -0.32 19.88 3.59
C ALA A 223 -0.31 18.74 2.55
N ARG A 224 0.88 18.26 2.16
CA ARG A 224 0.99 17.11 1.25
C ARG A 224 0.55 15.80 1.91
N ARG A 225 0.95 15.55 3.16
CA ARG A 225 0.51 14.34 3.90
C ARG A 225 -1.01 14.32 4.08
N GLU A 226 -1.61 15.45 4.40
CA GLU A 226 -3.07 15.57 4.54
C GLU A 226 -3.77 15.28 3.20
N ALA A 227 -3.30 15.89 2.11
CA ALA A 227 -3.85 15.63 0.78
C ALA A 227 -3.73 14.15 0.38
N THR A 228 -2.55 13.54 0.57
CA THR A 228 -2.32 12.11 0.31
C THR A 228 -3.19 11.22 1.19
N ALA A 229 -3.41 11.57 2.46
CA ALA A 229 -4.30 10.79 3.33
C ALA A 229 -5.75 10.78 2.82
N VAL A 230 -6.26 11.93 2.35
CA VAL A 230 -7.60 12.02 1.75
C VAL A 230 -7.68 11.18 0.46
N GLU A 231 -6.66 11.25 -0.40
CA GLU A 231 -6.61 10.44 -1.62
C GLU A 231 -6.56 8.94 -1.32
N LEU A 232 -5.79 8.52 -0.32
CA LEU A 232 -5.71 7.12 0.12
C LEU A 232 -7.03 6.60 0.68
N GLU A 233 -7.75 7.42 1.45
CA GLU A 233 -9.09 7.06 1.94
C GLU A 233 -10.10 6.93 0.81
N ALA A 234 -10.06 7.83 -0.18
CA ALA A 234 -10.90 7.74 -1.36
C ALA A 234 -10.61 6.46 -2.15
N TYR A 235 -9.33 6.17 -2.39
CA TYR A 235 -8.89 4.95 -3.07
C TYR A 235 -9.29 3.67 -2.32
N ARG A 236 -9.22 3.68 -0.97
CA ARG A 236 -9.71 2.56 -0.15
C ARG A 236 -11.20 2.31 -0.37
N ARG A 237 -12.03 3.36 -0.34
CA ARG A 237 -13.48 3.22 -0.55
C ARG A 237 -13.80 2.69 -1.94
N GLU A 238 -13.04 3.10 -2.95
CA GLU A 238 -13.18 2.58 -4.31
C GLU A 238 -12.87 1.07 -4.37
N LEU A 239 -11.76 0.64 -3.78
CA LEU A 239 -11.38 -0.78 -3.72
C LEU A 239 -12.39 -1.62 -2.92
N GLU A 240 -12.91 -1.09 -1.81
CA GLU A 240 -13.95 -1.76 -1.01
C GLU A 240 -15.26 -1.90 -1.80
N ALA A 241 -15.65 -0.88 -2.58
CA ALA A 241 -16.82 -0.94 -3.44
C ALA A 241 -16.65 -1.97 -4.57
N GLU A 242 -15.50 -1.97 -5.26
CA GLU A 242 -15.18 -2.94 -6.31
C GLU A 242 -15.16 -4.38 -5.75
N GLY A 243 -14.51 -4.57 -4.59
CA GLY A 243 -14.45 -5.86 -3.91
C GLY A 243 -15.84 -6.35 -3.50
N LYS A 244 -16.71 -5.47 -3.01
CA LYS A 244 -18.10 -5.80 -2.69
C LYS A 244 -18.90 -6.19 -3.93
N GLU A 245 -18.79 -5.43 -5.02
CA GLU A 245 -19.51 -5.73 -6.27
C GLU A 245 -19.05 -7.07 -6.86
N ARG A 246 -17.76 -7.38 -6.79
CA ARG A 246 -17.21 -8.68 -7.19
C ARG A 246 -17.77 -9.81 -6.33
N LEU A 247 -17.80 -9.63 -5.01
CA LEU A 247 -18.34 -10.61 -4.08
C LEU A 247 -19.85 -10.84 -4.27
N ASP A 248 -20.63 -9.77 -4.48
CA ASP A 248 -22.08 -9.86 -4.69
C ASP A 248 -22.40 -10.65 -5.97
N ARG A 249 -21.62 -10.44 -7.04
CA ARG A 249 -21.72 -11.22 -8.29
C ARG A 249 -21.36 -12.69 -8.08
N GLU A 250 -20.27 -12.97 -7.37
CA GLU A 250 -19.87 -14.33 -7.03
C GLU A 250 -20.95 -15.03 -6.19
N GLU A 251 -21.49 -14.37 -5.17
CA GLU A 251 -22.56 -14.92 -4.32
C GLU A 251 -23.82 -15.25 -5.13
N GLN A 252 -24.22 -14.38 -6.07
CA GLN A 252 -25.34 -14.66 -6.98
C GLN A 252 -25.08 -15.88 -7.88
N SER A 253 -23.91 -15.94 -8.53
CA SER A 253 -23.54 -17.09 -9.38
C SER A 253 -23.54 -18.40 -8.59
N LEU A 254 -22.95 -18.40 -7.38
CA LEU A 254 -22.90 -19.58 -6.53
C LEU A 254 -24.30 -20.02 -6.08
N LYS A 255 -25.19 -19.08 -5.73
CA LYS A 255 -26.58 -19.39 -5.38
C LYS A 255 -27.35 -19.97 -6.55
N GLU A 256 -27.19 -19.41 -7.75
CA GLU A 256 -27.82 -19.94 -8.97
C GLU A 256 -27.34 -21.34 -9.31
N GLU A 257 -26.03 -21.60 -9.21
CA GLU A 257 -25.46 -22.93 -9.41
C GLU A 257 -25.92 -23.91 -8.34
N PHE A 258 -25.99 -23.49 -7.08
CA PHE A 258 -26.53 -24.30 -5.98
C PHE A 258 -28.01 -24.65 -6.23
N ASN A 259 -28.86 -23.67 -6.57
CA ASN A 259 -30.27 -23.90 -6.84
C ASN A 259 -30.50 -24.84 -8.03
N ARG A 260 -29.71 -24.70 -9.10
CA ARG A 260 -29.75 -25.62 -10.25
C ARG A 260 -29.33 -27.03 -9.86
N TRP A 261 -28.39 -27.18 -8.93
CA TRP A 261 -28.02 -28.48 -8.39
C TRP A 261 -29.15 -29.07 -7.53
N VAL A 262 -29.79 -28.28 -6.66
CA VAL A 262 -30.93 -28.72 -5.85
C VAL A 262 -32.06 -29.24 -6.73
N GLN A 263 -32.50 -28.46 -7.73
CA GLN A 263 -33.57 -28.85 -8.65
C GLN A 263 -33.28 -30.17 -9.36
N ARG A 264 -32.08 -30.33 -9.93
CA ARG A 264 -31.67 -31.58 -10.61
C ARG A 264 -31.73 -32.80 -9.69
N ASN A 265 -31.32 -32.67 -8.43
CA ASN A 265 -31.31 -33.80 -7.50
C ASN A 265 -32.71 -34.08 -6.91
N GLU A 266 -33.53 -33.06 -6.70
CA GLU A 266 -34.94 -33.25 -6.32
C GLU A 266 -35.73 -33.97 -7.43
N GLU A 267 -35.54 -33.57 -8.68
CA GLU A 267 -36.12 -34.24 -9.85
C GLU A 267 -35.64 -35.69 -9.97
N ALA A 268 -34.34 -35.95 -9.78
CA ALA A 268 -33.78 -37.29 -9.82
C ALA A 268 -34.35 -38.20 -8.71
N VAL A 269 -34.48 -37.68 -7.48
CA VAL A 269 -35.10 -38.42 -6.37
C VAL A 269 -36.59 -38.65 -6.65
N GLN A 270 -37.32 -37.67 -7.20
CA GLN A 270 -38.73 -37.86 -7.58
C GLN A 270 -38.92 -38.91 -8.68
N ALA A 271 -38.05 -38.93 -9.69
CA ALA A 271 -38.09 -39.93 -10.76
C ALA A 271 -37.86 -41.36 -10.20
N LEU A 272 -36.86 -41.53 -9.33
CA LEU A 272 -36.59 -42.81 -8.67
C LEU A 272 -37.75 -43.27 -7.76
N LEU A 273 -38.43 -42.33 -7.09
CA LEU A 273 -39.62 -42.61 -6.27
C LEU A 273 -40.85 -42.99 -7.11
N ALA A 274 -40.95 -42.50 -8.35
CA ALA A 274 -42.02 -42.86 -9.27
C ALA A 274 -41.82 -44.26 -9.85
N GLU A 275 -40.61 -44.61 -10.28
CA GLU A 275 -40.26 -45.94 -10.80
C GLU A 275 -40.50 -47.05 -9.75
N THR A 276 -40.11 -46.81 -8.49
CA THR A 276 -40.36 -47.74 -7.37
C THR A 276 -41.83 -47.87 -6.97
N SER A 277 -42.70 -46.95 -7.41
CA SER A 277 -44.14 -47.03 -7.19
C SER A 277 -44.88 -47.77 -8.30
N GLU A 278 -44.40 -47.69 -9.55
CA GLU A 278 -44.97 -48.43 -10.70
C GLU A 278 -44.66 -49.93 -10.62
N GLU A 279 -43.48 -50.31 -10.13
CA GLU A 279 -43.15 -51.74 -9.89
C GLU A 279 -44.03 -52.41 -8.82
N LYS A 280 -44.57 -51.64 -7.87
CA LYS A 280 -45.49 -52.16 -6.84
C LYS A 280 -46.94 -52.33 -7.31
N VAL A 281 -47.31 -51.83 -8.49
CA VAL A 281 -48.69 -51.90 -9.02
C VAL A 281 -48.88 -53.07 -9.99
N LEU A 282 -47.81 -53.80 -10.35
CA LEU A 282 -47.84 -54.94 -11.27
C LEU A 282 -47.82 -56.33 -10.60
N PHE A 283 -48.46 -56.47 -9.43
CA PHE A 283 -48.73 -57.78 -8.80
C PHE A 283 -50.18 -57.92 -8.32
#